data_AF-A0A2G2NNF7-F1
#
_entry.id   AF-A0A2G2NNF7-F1
#
_cell.length_a   1.000
_cell.length_b   1.000
_cell.length_c   1.000
_cell.angle_alpha   90.00
_cell.angle_beta   90.00
_cell.angle_gamma   90.00
#
_symmetry.space_group_name_H-M   'P 1'
#
loop_
_entity.id
_entity.type
_entity.pdbx_description
1 polymer ?
#
loop_
_entity_poly.entity_id
_entity_poly.type
_entity_poly.pdbx_seq_one_letter_code
_entity_poly.pdbx_strand_id
1 'polypeptide(L)'
;MRGIGRVWVDGRQADPGGLASDLAAFGVPAEAASLVSGHDEDYGVLPENWGALQLFLKCSTQWRYAGMSGERTGLDYQAVESVIRMTGVTDIADTFWRLQLIEDEALKALAEKQDQA
;
A
#
# COMPACT_ATOMS: atom_id res chain seq x y z
N MET A 1 1.01 11.49 7.53
CA MET A 1 0.43 10.13 7.55
C MET A 1 -0.54 9.84 6.40
N ARG A 2 -1.41 10.79 6.02
CA ARG A 2 -2.56 10.50 5.13
C ARG A 2 -2.26 9.95 3.72
N GLY A 3 -1.03 10.09 3.22
CA GLY A 3 -0.67 9.58 1.89
C GLY A 3 -0.31 8.10 1.81
N ILE A 4 0.04 7.44 2.92
CA ILE A 4 0.73 6.13 2.86
C ILE A 4 -0.21 4.99 2.42
N GLY A 5 -1.46 5.00 2.90
CA GLY A 5 -2.46 4.00 2.49
C GLY A 5 -2.75 4.05 0.99
N ARG A 6 -2.83 5.27 0.43
CA ARG A 6 -3.02 5.51 -1.00
C ARG A 6 -1.87 4.96 -1.85
N VAL A 7 -0.62 5.25 -1.46
CA VAL A 7 0.58 4.72 -2.15
C VAL A 7 0.61 3.20 -2.16
N TRP A 8 0.21 2.54 -1.07
CA TRP A 8 0.13 1.08 -1.02
C TRP A 8 -0.87 0.50 -2.02
N VAL A 9 -2.02 1.18 -2.23
CA VAL A 9 -3.04 0.80 -3.23
C VAL A 9 -2.53 1.00 -4.66
N ASP A 10 -1.62 1.94 -4.88
CA ASP A 10 -1.10 2.30 -6.20
C ASP A 10 0.16 1.51 -6.62
N GLY A 11 1.02 1.13 -5.67
CA GLY A 11 2.38 0.62 -5.93
C GLY A 11 2.52 -0.78 -6.55
N ARG A 12 1.48 -1.38 -7.15
CA ARG A 12 1.59 -2.69 -7.83
C ARG A 12 0.71 -2.81 -9.08
N GLN A 13 0.88 -1.91 -10.03
CA GLN A 13 0.43 -2.19 -11.39
C GLN A 13 1.51 -3.02 -12.11
N ALA A 14 1.24 -4.31 -12.34
CA ALA A 14 2.07 -5.11 -13.23
C ALA A 14 1.76 -4.72 -14.68
N ASP A 15 2.79 -4.38 -15.45
CA ASP A 15 2.72 -4.17 -16.90
C ASP A 15 3.14 -5.47 -17.61
N PRO A 16 2.20 -6.28 -18.14
CA PRO A 16 2.50 -7.60 -18.65
C PRO A 16 3.13 -7.52 -20.04
N GLY A 17 4.45 -7.32 -20.02
CA GLY A 17 5.36 -7.19 -21.16
C GLY A 17 6.72 -6.72 -20.66
N GLY A 18 6.70 -5.80 -19.70
CA GLY A 18 7.88 -5.24 -19.06
C GLY A 18 8.58 -4.26 -20.00
N LEU A 19 9.13 -3.20 -19.42
CA LEU A 19 9.62 -2.03 -20.16
C LEU A 19 10.47 -2.38 -21.38
N ALA A 20 11.34 -3.39 -21.31
CA ALA A 20 12.17 -3.79 -22.44
C ALA A 20 11.40 -4.48 -23.59
N SER A 21 10.38 -5.30 -23.29
CA SER A 21 9.54 -5.91 -24.33
C SER A 21 8.55 -4.89 -24.87
N ASP A 22 8.09 -3.94 -24.06
CA ASP A 22 7.29 -2.81 -24.53
C ASP A 22 8.14 -1.92 -25.45
N LEU A 23 9.33 -1.53 -25.00
CA LEU A 23 10.28 -0.75 -25.81
C LEU A 23 10.67 -1.48 -27.10
N ALA A 24 10.92 -2.80 -27.05
CA ALA A 24 11.23 -3.60 -28.23
C ALA A 24 10.04 -3.77 -29.17
N ALA A 25 8.82 -3.94 -28.65
CA ALA A 25 7.59 -3.96 -29.44
C ALA A 25 7.37 -2.62 -30.16
N PHE A 26 7.79 -1.51 -29.55
CA PHE A 26 7.73 -0.16 -30.13
C PHE A 26 8.98 0.25 -30.94
N GLY A 27 9.98 -0.64 -31.08
CA GLY A 27 11.19 -0.40 -31.85
C GLY A 27 12.10 0.69 -31.27
N VAL A 28 11.94 1.02 -29.99
CA VAL A 28 12.77 2.02 -29.30
C VAL A 28 14.08 1.35 -28.89
N PRO A 29 15.25 1.96 -29.21
CA PRO A 29 16.53 1.41 -28.80
C PRO A 29 16.64 1.36 -27.28
N ALA A 30 17.13 0.25 -26.74
CA ALA A 30 17.18 0.01 -25.30
C ALA A 30 17.98 1.08 -24.54
N GLU A 31 18.93 1.73 -25.20
CA GLU A 31 19.70 2.85 -24.66
C GLU A 31 18.85 4.11 -24.36
N ALA A 32 17.68 4.26 -24.98
CA ALA A 32 16.75 5.36 -24.66
C ALA A 32 15.99 5.14 -23.34
N ALA A 33 16.01 3.92 -22.77
CA ALA A 33 15.39 3.63 -21.48
C ALA A 33 16.03 4.43 -20.32
N SER A 34 17.30 4.80 -20.44
CA SER A 34 17.97 5.62 -19.41
C SER A 34 17.50 7.08 -19.38
N LEU A 35 16.69 7.51 -20.35
CA LEU A 35 16.05 8.82 -20.38
C LEU A 35 14.66 8.80 -19.71
N VAL A 36 14.10 7.61 -19.49
CA VAL A 36 12.83 7.43 -18.78
C VAL A 36 13.15 7.27 -17.31
N SER A 37 13.36 8.41 -16.66
CA SER A 37 13.31 8.55 -15.21
C SER A 37 11.95 8.03 -14.71
N GLY A 38 11.93 6.79 -14.23
CA GLY A 38 10.85 6.34 -13.35
C GLY A 38 10.95 7.15 -12.08
N HIS A 39 10.02 8.06 -11.85
CA HIS A 39 9.88 8.69 -10.55
C HIS A 39 9.49 7.60 -9.54
N ASP A 40 10.49 6.98 -8.92
CA ASP A 40 10.33 6.47 -7.56
C ASP A 40 10.08 7.72 -6.71
N GLU A 41 8.83 8.14 -6.59
CA GLU A 41 8.45 9.13 -5.60
C GLU A 41 8.64 8.46 -4.23
N ASP A 42 9.85 8.55 -3.70
CA ASP A 42 10.15 8.15 -2.33
C ASP A 42 9.33 9.03 -1.39
N TYR A 43 8.25 8.46 -0.84
CA TYR A 43 7.44 9.15 0.14
C TYR A 43 8.11 9.05 1.51
N GLY A 44 8.67 10.17 1.96
CA GLY A 44 9.25 10.30 3.30
C GLY A 44 8.22 10.00 4.39
N VAL A 45 8.48 8.96 5.19
CA VAL A 45 7.69 8.63 6.38
C VAL A 45 8.35 9.27 7.59
N LEU A 46 7.64 10.16 8.29
CA LEU A 46 8.16 10.74 9.54
C LEU A 46 8.49 9.62 10.55
N PRO A 47 9.61 9.71 11.31
CA PRO A 47 10.07 8.64 12.20
C PRO A 47 9.00 8.11 13.16
N GLU A 48 8.17 8.99 13.69
CA GLU A 48 7.07 8.66 14.61
C GLU A 48 5.95 7.84 13.95
N ASN A 49 5.87 7.81 12.62
CA ASN A 49 4.88 7.03 11.87
C ASN A 49 5.41 5.66 11.46
N TRP A 50 6.72 5.43 11.61
CA TRP A 50 7.38 4.25 11.07
C TRP A 50 6.84 2.96 11.68
N GLY A 51 6.67 2.92 13.01
CA GLY A 51 6.13 1.74 13.69
C GLY A 51 4.72 1.38 13.22
N ALA A 52 3.86 2.39 13.02
CA ALA A 52 2.49 2.19 12.53
C ALA A 52 2.47 1.69 11.08
N LEU A 53 3.35 2.23 10.22
CA LEU A 53 3.51 1.74 8.85
C LEU A 53 4.00 0.29 8.82
N GLN A 54 5.02 -0.05 9.62
CA GLN A 54 5.52 -1.42 9.70
C GLN A 54 4.43 -2.38 10.17
N LEU A 55 3.62 -1.98 11.15
CA LEU A 55 2.49 -2.78 11.62
C LEU A 55 1.43 -2.96 10.51
N PHE A 56 1.06 -1.88 9.82
CA PHE A 56 0.13 -1.93 8.69
C PHE A 56 0.62 -2.88 7.59
N LEU A 57 1.90 -2.78 7.19
CA LEU A 57 2.48 -3.64 6.15
C LEU A 57 2.46 -5.12 6.55
N LYS A 58 2.74 -5.44 7.82
CA LYS A 58 2.64 -6.81 8.35
C LYS A 58 1.20 -7.34 8.35
N CYS A 59 0.21 -6.46 8.43
CA CYS A 59 -1.22 -6.80 8.41
C CYS A 59 -1.86 -6.60 7.03
N SER A 60 -1.10 -6.24 5.98
CA SER A 60 -1.64 -5.77 4.69
C SER A 60 -2.49 -6.80 3.94
N THR A 61 -2.40 -8.07 4.29
CA THR A 61 -3.22 -9.15 3.72
C THR A 61 -4.45 -9.49 4.57
N GLN A 62 -4.55 -8.95 5.78
CA GLN A 62 -5.55 -9.31 6.79
C GLN A 62 -6.77 -8.39 6.72
N TRP A 63 -7.43 -8.35 5.57
CA TRP A 63 -8.66 -7.57 5.36
C TRP A 63 -9.89 -8.41 5.67
N ARG A 64 -10.89 -7.78 6.28
CA ARG A 64 -12.27 -8.24 6.29
C ARG A 64 -12.95 -7.82 4.99
N TYR A 65 -13.79 -8.71 4.49
CA TYR A 65 -14.53 -8.55 3.25
C TYR A 65 -16.04 -8.64 3.52
N ALA A 66 -16.85 -7.87 2.81
CA ALA A 66 -18.30 -7.88 2.89
C ALA A 66 -18.95 -7.83 1.50
N GLY A 67 -20.24 -8.18 1.46
CA GLY A 67 -21.05 -8.16 0.24
C GLY A 67 -20.64 -9.22 -0.79
N MET A 68 -21.40 -9.28 -1.89
CA MET A 68 -21.12 -10.21 -3.00
C MET A 68 -19.95 -9.77 -3.89
N SER A 69 -19.63 -8.47 -3.88
CA SER A 69 -18.50 -7.89 -4.61
C SER A 69 -17.15 -8.12 -3.93
N GLY A 70 -17.13 -8.64 -2.69
CA GLY A 70 -15.90 -8.82 -1.93
C GLY A 70 -15.23 -7.49 -1.59
N GLU A 71 -16.01 -6.50 -1.15
CA GLU A 71 -15.51 -5.19 -0.76
C GLU A 71 -14.74 -5.28 0.56
N ARG A 72 -13.57 -4.62 0.63
CA ARG A 72 -12.79 -4.54 1.88
C ARG A 72 -13.44 -3.52 2.80
N THR A 73 -13.73 -3.91 4.04
CA THR A 73 -14.40 -3.03 5.02
C THR A 73 -13.49 -2.57 6.15
N GLY A 74 -12.32 -3.20 6.31
CA GLY A 74 -11.34 -2.89 7.35
C GLY A 74 -10.40 -4.07 7.59
N LEU A 75 -9.34 -3.84 8.34
CA LEU A 75 -8.41 -4.85 8.81
C LEU A 75 -9.06 -5.71 9.89
N ASP A 76 -8.59 -6.95 9.98
CA ASP A 76 -8.95 -7.80 11.11
C ASP A 76 -8.17 -7.38 12.36
N TYR A 77 -8.81 -6.62 13.25
CA TYR A 77 -8.18 -6.15 14.48
C TYR A 77 -7.72 -7.27 15.42
N GLN A 78 -8.29 -8.48 15.36
CA GLN A 78 -7.77 -9.62 16.13
C GLN A 78 -6.43 -10.10 15.57
N ALA A 79 -6.28 -10.08 14.23
CA ALA A 79 -5.00 -10.34 13.59
C ALA A 79 -3.99 -9.22 13.88
N VAL A 80 -4.42 -7.95 13.85
CA VAL A 80 -3.57 -6.80 14.23
C VAL A 80 -3.07 -6.94 15.66
N GLU A 81 -3.94 -7.25 16.62
CA GLU A 81 -3.57 -7.50 18.02
C GLU A 81 -2.53 -8.63 18.14
N SER A 82 -2.71 -9.71 17.37
CA SER A 82 -1.76 -10.82 17.33
C SER A 82 -0.38 -10.37 16.84
N VAL A 83 -0.33 -9.55 15.78
CA VAL A 83 0.94 -9.00 15.25
C VAL A 83 1.57 -8.02 16.24
N ILE A 84 0.79 -7.16 16.89
CA ILE A 84 1.26 -6.25 17.95
C ILE A 84 1.98 -7.04 19.04
N ARG A 85 1.35 -8.11 19.54
CA ARG A 85 1.96 -8.99 20.56
C ARG A 85 3.23 -9.66 20.06
N MET A 86 3.24 -10.18 18.83
CA MET A 86 4.41 -10.88 18.26
C MET A 86 5.60 -9.96 18.00
N THR A 87 5.35 -8.67 17.75
CA THR A 87 6.39 -7.70 17.37
C THR A 87 6.86 -6.84 18.53
N GLY A 88 6.22 -6.94 19.70
CA GLY A 88 6.65 -6.23 20.91
C GLY A 88 6.48 -4.72 20.83
N VAL A 89 5.44 -4.24 20.15
CA VAL A 89 5.12 -2.81 20.06
C VAL A 89 4.97 -2.23 21.48
N THR A 90 5.72 -1.17 21.79
CA THR A 90 5.77 -0.58 23.13
C THR A 90 4.60 0.39 23.39
N ASP A 91 4.37 1.35 22.49
CA ASP A 91 3.22 2.25 22.57
C ASP A 91 2.07 1.72 21.72
N ILE A 92 1.37 0.74 22.26
CA ILE A 92 0.30 0.02 21.55
C ILE A 92 -0.83 0.98 21.15
N ALA A 93 -1.23 1.88 22.06
CA ALA A 93 -2.38 2.75 21.84
C ALA A 93 -2.11 3.77 20.72
N ASP A 94 -0.96 4.47 20.76
CA ASP A 94 -0.59 5.43 19.70
C ASP A 94 -0.34 4.71 18.38
N THR A 95 0.39 3.59 18.39
CA THR A 95 0.68 2.83 17.16
C THR A 95 -0.59 2.31 16.49
N PHE A 96 -1.54 1.80 17.28
CA PHE A 96 -2.81 1.33 16.77
C PHE A 96 -3.66 2.47 16.20
N TRP A 97 -3.76 3.60 16.91
CA TRP A 97 -4.46 4.78 16.40
C TRP A 97 -3.88 5.27 15.06
N ARG A 98 -2.55 5.31 14.93
CA ARG A 98 -1.87 5.68 13.67
C ARG A 98 -2.10 4.66 12.56
N LEU A 99 -2.18 3.37 12.89
CA LEU A 99 -2.54 2.32 11.93
C LEU A 99 -3.95 2.55 11.37
N GLN A 100 -4.92 2.92 12.22
CA GLN A 100 -6.28 3.24 11.77
C GLN A 100 -6.31 4.43 10.79
N LEU A 101 -5.42 5.41 10.96
CA LEU A 101 -5.28 6.50 10.00
C LEU A 101 -4.76 6.03 8.63
N ILE A 102 -3.87 5.03 8.60
CA ILE A 102 -3.38 4.44 7.35
C ILE A 102 -4.49 3.60 6.69
N GLU A 103 -5.23 2.83 7.49
CA GLU A 103 -6.36 2.02 7.06
C GLU A 103 -7.47 2.87 6.41
N ASP A 104 -7.90 3.95 7.07
CA ASP A 104 -8.95 4.84 6.56
C ASP A 104 -8.60 5.42 5.17
N GLU A 105 -7.34 5.84 4.99
CA GLU A 105 -6.87 6.37 3.71
C GLU A 105 -6.70 5.27 2.65
N ALA A 106 -6.34 4.05 3.05
CA ALA A 106 -6.33 2.91 2.14
C ALA A 106 -7.75 2.53 1.67
N LEU A 107 -8.73 2.54 2.56
CA LEU A 107 -10.14 2.29 2.23
C LEU A 107 -10.68 3.33 1.25
N LYS A 108 -10.40 4.62 1.48
CA LYS A 108 -10.78 5.69 0.54
C LYS A 108 -10.18 5.47 -0.86
N ALA A 109 -8.88 5.19 -0.93
CA ALA A 109 -8.21 4.95 -2.20
C ALA A 109 -8.74 3.69 -2.92
N LEU A 110 -9.10 2.64 -2.17
CA LEU A 110 -9.72 1.43 -2.72
C LEU A 110 -11.13 1.71 -3.28
N ALA A 111 -11.95 2.47 -2.56
CA ALA A 111 -13.28 2.86 -3.01
C ALA A 111 -13.22 3.71 -4.29
N GLU A 112 -12.33 4.70 -4.33
CA GLU A 112 -12.10 5.53 -5.51
C GLU A 112 -11.69 4.70 -6.74
N LYS A 113 -10.93 3.61 -6.57
CA LYS A 113 -10.57 2.70 -7.66
C LYS A 113 -11.72 1.82 -8.13
N GLN A 114 -12.62 1.42 -7.23
CA GLN A 114 -13.80 0.65 -7.60
C GLN A 114 -14.79 1.49 -8.40
N ASP A 115 -14.95 2.77 -8.08
CA ASP A 115 -15.80 3.70 -8.85
C ASP A 115 -15.27 3.97 -10.28
N GLN A 116 -13.99 3.69 -10.53
CA GLN A 116 -13.33 3.90 -11.82
C GLN A 116 -13.28 2.64 -12.72
N ALA A 117 -13.74 1.49 -12.22
CA ALA A 117 -13.71 0.19 -12.91
C ALA A 117 -15.08 -0.21 -13.47
#